data_AF-A0A820IJR7-F1
#
_entry.id   AF-A0A820IJR7-F1
#
_cell.length_a   1.000
_cell.length_b   1.000
_cell.length_c   1.000
_cell.angle_alpha   90.00
_cell.angle_beta   90.00
_cell.angle_gamma   90.00
#
_symmetry.space_group_name_H-M   'P 1'
#
loop_
_entity.id
_entity.type
_entity.pdbx_description
1 polymer ?
#
loop_
_entity_poly.entity_id
_entity_poly.type
_entity_poly.pdbx_seq_one_letter_code
_entity_poly.pdbx_strand_id
1 'polypeptide(L)'
;AAALVLDALVGKDTSDAATQDQPDHIVSYAAHLDVKVLQGARIGVVLNFRGGNPDVDRVHDESVECLKTNGAQTIPIQLPQIYERLWQEVLEPVLEAEFKDQFERYLSTLDPKQPHTLAEFIQRNESQPINRERLTMLKTNLTTPLFNSPKYTRILSVVIPQLRADLESIIKSQHLTALMMPTICCPASSRFDQQPDPTYVCHMDDPDVPKYIAGAMGFPQITVPASIATGNLSVGMSFLGLPYSEKCLIELAYAFEQVHNMQQHLPRTTP
;
A
#
# COMPACT_ATOMS: atom_id res chain seq x y z
N ALA A 1 14.63 -11.01 -4.22
CA ALA A 1 13.71 -11.40 -5.33
C ALA A 1 12.95 -10.20 -5.89
N ALA A 2 12.32 -9.35 -5.06
CA ALA A 2 11.55 -8.18 -5.51
C ALA A 2 12.31 -7.26 -6.50
N ALA A 3 13.58 -6.92 -6.21
CA ALA A 3 14.39 -6.07 -7.08
C ALA A 3 14.60 -6.65 -8.49
N LEU A 4 14.83 -7.97 -8.60
CA LEU A 4 14.99 -8.66 -9.88
C LEU A 4 13.69 -8.67 -10.70
N VAL A 5 12.54 -8.79 -10.02
CA VAL A 5 11.24 -8.74 -10.68
C VAL A 5 10.97 -7.33 -11.20
N LEU A 6 11.27 -6.30 -10.40
CA LEU A 6 11.09 -4.92 -10.83
C LEU A 6 12.00 -4.56 -12.03
N ASP A 7 13.24 -5.04 -12.04
CA ASP A 7 14.15 -4.91 -13.18
C ASP A 7 13.57 -5.46 -14.49
N ALA A 8 12.77 -6.53 -14.40
CA ALA A 8 12.13 -7.14 -15.56
C ALA A 8 10.82 -6.44 -15.98
N LEU A 9 10.15 -5.72 -15.07
CA LEU A 9 8.85 -5.10 -15.31
C LEU A 9 8.94 -3.63 -15.72
N VAL A 10 9.98 -2.92 -15.29
CA VAL A 10 10.07 -1.47 -15.44
C VAL A 10 10.25 -1.05 -16.91
N GLY A 11 9.48 -0.05 -17.37
CA GLY A 11 9.59 0.45 -18.74
C GLY A 11 8.44 1.38 -19.16
N LYS A 12 8.69 2.16 -20.21
CA LYS A 12 7.66 2.94 -20.91
C LYS A 12 6.78 2.02 -21.74
N ASP A 13 5.48 2.20 -21.65
CA ASP A 13 4.48 1.58 -22.52
C ASP A 13 3.67 2.68 -23.24
N THR A 14 3.69 2.67 -24.57
CA THR A 14 2.93 3.62 -25.39
C THR A 14 1.42 3.46 -25.23
N SER A 15 0.95 2.31 -24.74
CA SER A 15 -0.46 2.05 -24.44
C SER A 15 -0.88 2.53 -23.05
N ASP A 16 0.06 2.96 -22.21
CA ASP A 16 -0.20 3.50 -20.88
C ASP A 16 0.47 4.87 -20.68
N ALA A 17 -0.35 5.92 -20.70
CA ALA A 17 0.10 7.29 -20.51
C ALA A 17 0.80 7.52 -19.16
N ALA A 18 0.46 6.75 -18.11
CA ALA A 18 1.07 6.90 -16.79
C ALA A 18 2.57 6.53 -16.78
N THR A 19 3.00 5.67 -17.70
CA THR A 19 4.41 5.27 -17.81
C THR A 19 5.29 6.33 -18.49
N GLN A 20 4.68 7.33 -19.13
CA GLN A 20 5.42 8.34 -19.89
C GLN A 20 6.17 9.33 -18.99
N ASP A 21 5.69 9.50 -17.75
CA ASP A 21 6.29 10.38 -16.75
C ASP A 21 7.51 9.76 -16.05
N GLN A 22 7.87 8.50 -16.37
CA GLN A 22 9.03 7.85 -15.75
C GLN A 22 10.35 8.56 -16.13
N PRO A 23 11.37 8.55 -15.24
CA PRO A 23 12.71 9.02 -15.56
C PRO A 23 13.31 8.31 -16.79
N ASP A 24 14.06 9.05 -17.61
CA ASP A 24 14.67 8.50 -18.83
C ASP A 24 15.77 7.46 -18.55
N HIS A 25 16.40 7.53 -17.38
CA HIS A 25 17.43 6.59 -16.97
C HIS A 25 16.98 5.80 -15.75
N ILE A 26 16.73 4.51 -15.95
CA ILE A 26 16.42 3.56 -14.90
C ILE A 26 17.62 2.62 -14.77
N VAL A 27 18.22 2.63 -13.59
CA VAL A 27 19.31 1.69 -13.25
C VAL A 27 18.73 0.37 -12.74
N SER A 28 19.49 -0.71 -12.84
CA SER A 28 19.08 -1.98 -12.23
C SER A 28 18.98 -1.82 -10.70
N TYR A 29 17.80 -2.16 -10.18
CA TYR A 29 17.47 -2.19 -8.76
C TYR A 29 18.17 -3.35 -8.05
N ALA A 30 18.42 -4.48 -8.75
CA ALA A 30 19.09 -5.63 -8.16
C ALA A 30 20.62 -5.49 -8.08
N ALA A 31 21.22 -4.69 -8.97
CA ALA A 31 22.67 -4.60 -9.08
C ALA A 31 23.36 -3.89 -7.90
N HIS A 32 22.62 -3.12 -7.09
CA HIS A 32 23.21 -2.15 -6.15
C HIS A 32 22.71 -2.29 -4.70
N LEU A 33 22.40 -3.51 -4.27
CA LEU A 33 21.96 -3.77 -2.90
C LEU A 33 23.13 -3.66 -1.89
N ASP A 34 23.17 -2.57 -1.12
CA ASP A 34 24.18 -2.32 -0.09
C ASP A 34 23.55 -2.24 1.31
N VAL A 35 24.00 -3.12 2.20
CA VAL A 35 23.57 -3.15 3.62
C VAL A 35 24.02 -1.92 4.40
N LYS A 36 25.02 -1.18 3.93
CA LYS A 36 25.55 0.00 4.61
C LYS A 36 24.67 1.23 4.46
N VAL A 37 23.65 1.20 3.60
CA VAL A 37 22.75 2.36 3.36
C VAL A 37 22.01 2.80 4.62
N LEU A 38 21.87 1.93 5.63
CA LEU A 38 21.30 2.31 6.94
C LEU A 38 22.16 3.33 7.68
N GLN A 39 23.48 3.35 7.46
CA GLN A 39 24.39 4.27 8.12
C GLN A 39 24.12 5.70 7.65
N GLY A 40 23.56 6.53 8.53
CA GLY A 40 23.19 7.90 8.22
C GLY A 40 21.85 8.06 7.51
N ALA A 41 21.11 6.98 7.25
CA ALA A 41 19.73 7.08 6.77
C ALA A 41 18.86 7.84 7.78
N ARG A 42 17.94 8.67 7.30
CA ARG A 42 17.00 9.42 8.15
C ARG A 42 15.60 8.88 7.94
N ILE A 43 15.10 8.12 8.90
CA ILE A 43 13.82 7.42 8.80
C ILE A 43 12.76 8.18 9.61
N GLY A 44 11.72 8.66 8.94
CA GLY A 44 10.57 9.25 9.61
C GLY A 44 9.65 8.16 10.16
N VAL A 45 9.54 8.04 11.46
CA VAL A 45 8.72 7.03 12.14
C VAL A 45 7.31 7.59 12.33
N VAL A 46 6.33 7.10 11.56
CA VAL A 46 4.96 7.61 11.59
C VAL A 46 4.21 7.10 12.82
N LEU A 47 3.69 8.01 13.63
CA LEU A 47 3.07 7.69 14.92
C LEU A 47 1.54 7.55 14.86
N ASN A 48 0.90 7.93 13.75
CA ASN A 48 -0.56 7.92 13.58
C ASN A 48 -1.20 6.53 13.80
N PHE A 49 -0.47 5.45 13.52
CA PHE A 49 -1.03 4.11 13.34
C PHE A 49 -0.73 3.17 14.51
N ARG A 50 -0.60 3.74 15.71
CA ARG A 50 -0.35 3.00 16.95
C ARG A 50 -1.64 2.71 17.70
N GLY A 51 -1.59 1.76 18.63
CA GLY A 51 -2.68 1.46 19.57
C GLY A 51 -3.74 0.51 19.02
N GLY A 52 -3.61 0.07 17.77
CA GLY A 52 -4.52 -0.92 17.19
C GLY A 52 -4.32 -2.31 17.76
N ASN A 53 -3.09 -2.77 17.89
CA ASN A 53 -2.76 -4.06 18.45
C ASN A 53 -1.39 -4.01 19.17
N PRO A 54 -1.29 -4.55 20.40
CA PRO A 54 -0.07 -4.46 21.19
C PRO A 54 1.13 -5.22 20.60
N ASP A 55 0.90 -6.32 19.86
CA ASP A 55 1.98 -7.01 19.15
C ASP A 55 2.50 -6.16 17.99
N VAL A 56 1.62 -5.51 17.22
CA VAL A 56 2.04 -4.63 16.12
C VAL A 56 2.85 -3.43 16.65
N ASP A 57 2.39 -2.81 17.73
CA ASP A 57 3.12 -1.72 18.40
C ASP A 57 4.49 -2.17 18.90
N ARG A 58 4.59 -3.36 19.51
CA ARG A 58 5.86 -3.95 19.95
C ARG A 58 6.81 -4.15 18.77
N VAL A 59 6.33 -4.77 17.69
CA VAL A 59 7.15 -5.04 16.49
C VAL A 59 7.62 -3.75 15.83
N HIS A 60 6.76 -2.73 15.81
CA HIS A 60 7.14 -1.41 15.35
C HIS A 60 8.28 -0.83 16.21
N ASP A 61 8.18 -0.90 17.54
CA ASP A 61 9.22 -0.38 18.44
C ASP A 61 10.54 -1.15 18.31
N GLU A 62 10.49 -2.48 18.20
CA GLU A 62 11.66 -3.32 17.91
C GLU A 62 12.31 -2.95 16.57
N SER A 63 11.50 -2.64 15.54
CA SER A 63 11.99 -2.21 14.22
C SER A 63 12.69 -0.85 14.30
N VAL A 64 12.14 0.10 15.07
CA VAL A 64 12.77 1.40 15.33
C VAL A 64 14.12 1.23 16.02
N GLU A 65 14.21 0.39 17.05
CA GLU A 65 15.47 0.15 17.77
C GLU A 65 16.50 -0.60 16.90
N CYS A 66 16.04 -1.51 16.04
CA CYS A 66 16.89 -2.18 15.05
C CYS A 66 17.52 -1.17 14.09
N LEU A 67 16.74 -0.25 13.53
CA LEU A 67 17.23 0.82 12.66
C LEU A 67 18.28 1.70 13.35
N LYS A 68 17.98 2.16 14.58
CA LYS A 68 18.91 2.98 15.37
C LYS A 68 20.25 2.27 15.62
N THR A 69 20.19 1.02 16.09
CA THR A 69 21.38 0.22 16.41
C THR A 69 22.26 -0.02 15.18
N ASN A 70 21.67 -0.02 13.99
CA ASN A 70 22.38 -0.18 12.71
C ASN A 70 22.73 1.15 12.02
N GLY A 71 22.69 2.27 12.75
CA GLY A 71 23.25 3.55 12.33
C GLY A 71 22.27 4.49 11.62
N ALA A 72 20.98 4.16 11.56
CA ALA A 72 19.97 5.07 11.05
C ALA A 72 19.54 6.07 12.13
N GLN A 73 19.22 7.28 11.72
CA GLN A 73 18.57 8.30 12.54
C GLN A 73 17.06 8.15 12.39
N THR A 74 16.35 7.96 13.50
CA THR A 74 14.88 7.86 13.49
C THR A 74 14.26 9.14 14.01
N ILE A 75 13.28 9.67 13.30
CA ILE A 75 12.65 10.95 13.61
C ILE A 75 11.15 10.74 13.73
N PRO A 76 10.51 11.02 14.87
CA PRO A 76 9.06 10.84 15.00
C PRO A 76 8.30 11.80 14.08
N ILE A 77 7.33 11.28 13.35
CA ILE A 77 6.47 12.03 12.42
C ILE A 77 5.01 11.84 12.80
N GLN A 78 4.31 12.95 13.00
CA GLN A 78 2.85 12.96 13.06
C GLN A 78 2.32 13.49 11.73
N LEU A 79 1.66 12.63 10.96
CA LEU A 79 0.99 13.05 9.73
C LEU A 79 -0.31 13.80 10.09
N PRO A 80 -0.73 14.76 9.25
CA PRO A 80 -2.06 15.36 9.34
C PRO A 80 -3.19 14.30 9.35
N GLN A 81 -4.27 14.55 10.09
CA GLN A 81 -5.35 13.57 10.27
C GLN A 81 -6.02 13.11 8.96
N ILE A 82 -5.94 13.90 7.88
CA ILE A 82 -6.45 13.50 6.57
C ILE A 82 -5.82 12.20 6.05
N TYR A 83 -4.55 11.91 6.42
CA TYR A 83 -3.87 10.66 6.04
C TYR A 83 -4.46 9.43 6.74
N GLU A 84 -5.24 9.61 7.82
CA GLU A 84 -5.97 8.53 8.49
C GLU A 84 -7.33 8.24 7.84
N ARG A 85 -7.75 9.08 6.88
CA ARG A 85 -9.10 9.05 6.28
C ARG A 85 -9.09 8.96 4.76
N LEU A 86 -7.96 8.56 4.18
CA LEU A 86 -7.77 8.51 2.73
C LEU A 86 -8.75 7.57 2.03
N TRP A 87 -9.22 6.51 2.70
CA TRP A 87 -10.26 5.66 2.13
C TRP A 87 -11.52 6.46 1.80
N GLN A 88 -12.14 7.08 2.82
CA GLN A 88 -13.42 7.76 2.66
C GLN A 88 -13.31 9.09 1.90
N GLU A 89 -12.18 9.79 2.04
CA GLU A 89 -11.99 11.13 1.48
C GLU A 89 -11.44 11.11 0.04
N VAL A 90 -10.75 10.04 -0.35
CA VAL A 90 -10.04 9.98 -1.64
C VAL A 90 -10.33 8.67 -2.38
N LEU A 91 -9.93 7.53 -1.85
CA LEU A 91 -9.89 6.27 -2.61
C LEU A 91 -11.28 5.74 -2.97
N GLU A 92 -12.21 5.67 -2.01
CA GLU A 92 -13.56 5.17 -2.25
C GLU A 92 -14.32 6.06 -3.26
N PRO A 93 -14.37 7.40 -3.11
CA PRO A 93 -15.02 8.25 -4.11
C PRO A 93 -14.40 8.17 -5.52
N VAL A 94 -13.08 7.99 -5.62
CA VAL A 94 -12.40 7.81 -6.91
C VAL A 94 -12.71 6.44 -7.50
N LEU A 95 -12.66 5.39 -6.69
CA LEU A 95 -13.00 4.03 -7.10
C LEU A 95 -14.44 3.96 -7.63
N GLU A 96 -15.41 4.49 -6.90
CA GLU A 96 -16.82 4.52 -7.32
C GLU A 96 -17.03 5.31 -8.62
N ALA A 97 -16.26 6.38 -8.83
CA ALA A 97 -16.35 7.19 -10.03
C ALA A 97 -15.70 6.54 -11.25
N GLU A 98 -14.61 5.80 -11.08
CA GLU A 98 -13.81 5.28 -12.19
C GLU A 98 -14.10 3.83 -12.54
N PHE A 99 -14.54 3.01 -11.57
CA PHE A 99 -14.59 1.56 -11.71
C PHE A 99 -15.37 1.11 -12.93
N LYS A 100 -16.60 1.61 -13.13
CA LYS A 100 -17.44 1.20 -14.26
C LYS A 100 -16.74 1.49 -15.60
N ASP A 101 -16.31 2.72 -15.82
CA ASP A 101 -15.73 3.14 -17.09
C ASP A 101 -14.39 2.45 -17.39
N GLN A 102 -13.53 2.28 -16.38
CA GLN A 102 -12.27 1.55 -16.53
C GLN A 102 -12.49 0.06 -16.76
N PHE A 103 -13.43 -0.54 -16.04
CA PHE A 103 -13.74 -1.97 -16.18
C PHE A 103 -14.36 -2.27 -17.54
N GLU A 104 -15.31 -1.45 -18.02
CA GLU A 104 -15.88 -1.63 -19.36
C GLU A 104 -14.87 -1.40 -20.48
N ARG A 105 -13.95 -0.43 -20.32
CA ARG A 105 -12.82 -0.27 -21.24
C ARG A 105 -11.99 -1.54 -21.32
N TYR A 106 -11.65 -2.17 -20.19
CA TYR A 106 -10.96 -3.45 -20.16
C TYR A 106 -11.79 -4.57 -20.81
N LEU A 107 -13.07 -4.71 -20.44
CA LEU A 107 -13.96 -5.74 -20.96
C LEU A 107 -14.09 -5.66 -22.49
N SER A 108 -14.11 -4.46 -23.07
CA SER A 108 -14.17 -4.26 -24.52
C SER A 108 -12.98 -4.82 -25.31
N THR A 109 -11.86 -5.13 -24.63
CA THR A 109 -10.66 -5.73 -25.23
C THR A 109 -10.73 -7.26 -25.31
N LEU A 110 -11.69 -7.88 -24.62
CA LEU A 110 -11.80 -9.33 -24.53
C LEU A 110 -12.40 -9.94 -25.80
N ASP A 111 -12.22 -11.25 -25.95
CA ASP A 111 -12.83 -12.03 -27.03
C ASP A 111 -14.34 -11.73 -27.16
N PRO A 112 -14.94 -11.74 -28.37
CA PRO A 112 -16.36 -11.43 -28.59
C PRO A 112 -17.37 -12.33 -27.85
N LYS A 113 -16.92 -13.44 -27.25
CA LYS A 113 -17.73 -14.34 -26.44
C LYS A 113 -17.77 -13.95 -24.95
N GLN A 114 -16.94 -13.01 -24.54
CA GLN A 114 -16.88 -12.49 -23.18
C GLN A 114 -17.80 -11.27 -23.03
N PRO A 115 -18.24 -10.95 -21.81
CA PRO A 115 -18.97 -9.69 -21.58
C PRO A 115 -18.07 -8.50 -21.90
N HIS A 116 -18.62 -7.51 -22.60
CA HIS A 116 -17.95 -6.25 -22.96
C HIS A 116 -18.46 -5.06 -22.14
N THR A 117 -19.54 -5.26 -21.37
CA THR A 117 -20.09 -4.25 -20.45
C THR A 117 -20.24 -4.80 -19.03
N LEU A 118 -20.37 -3.90 -18.05
CA LEU A 118 -20.63 -4.30 -16.65
C LEU A 118 -22.01 -4.98 -16.54
N ALA A 119 -23.00 -4.55 -17.31
CA ALA A 119 -24.33 -5.16 -17.34
C ALA A 119 -24.28 -6.62 -17.81
N GLU A 120 -23.58 -6.90 -18.91
CA GLU A 120 -23.39 -8.27 -19.41
C GLU A 120 -22.59 -9.12 -18.43
N PHE A 121 -21.55 -8.54 -17.80
CA PHE A 121 -20.76 -9.21 -16.79
C PHE A 121 -21.62 -9.63 -15.60
N ILE A 122 -22.46 -8.73 -15.08
CA ILE A 122 -23.40 -9.02 -14.00
C ILE A 122 -24.37 -10.12 -14.43
N GLN A 123 -25.05 -9.96 -15.57
CA GLN A 123 -26.04 -10.93 -16.07
C GLN A 123 -25.47 -12.35 -16.16
N ARG A 124 -24.23 -12.49 -16.63
CA ARG A 124 -23.57 -13.80 -16.77
C ARG A 124 -23.22 -14.43 -15.41
N ASN A 125 -22.98 -13.61 -14.38
CA ASN A 125 -22.51 -14.06 -13.08
C ASN A 125 -23.59 -14.05 -11.98
N GLU A 126 -24.78 -13.50 -12.22
CA GLU A 126 -25.85 -13.41 -11.23
C GLU A 126 -26.31 -14.77 -10.69
N SER A 127 -26.24 -15.82 -11.50
CA SER A 127 -26.60 -17.19 -11.09
C SER A 127 -25.43 -17.99 -10.50
N GLN A 128 -24.23 -17.40 -10.45
CA GLN A 128 -23.02 -18.04 -9.92
C GLN A 128 -22.91 -17.79 -8.41
N PRO A 129 -22.17 -18.62 -7.66
CA PRO A 129 -21.96 -18.44 -6.22
C PRO A 129 -20.97 -17.29 -5.94
N ILE A 130 -21.30 -16.08 -6.40
CA ILE A 130 -20.53 -14.88 -6.13
C ILE A 130 -20.95 -14.29 -4.78
N ASN A 131 -20.02 -13.58 -4.14
CA ASN A 131 -20.32 -12.85 -2.92
C ASN A 131 -21.46 -11.83 -3.18
N ARG A 132 -22.54 -11.92 -2.42
CA ARG A 132 -23.76 -11.11 -2.61
C ARG A 132 -23.52 -9.61 -2.42
N GLU A 133 -22.66 -9.25 -1.47
CA GLU A 133 -22.29 -7.86 -1.21
C GLU A 133 -21.54 -7.27 -2.41
N ARG A 134 -20.59 -8.04 -2.98
CA ARG A 134 -19.90 -7.66 -4.22
C ARG A 134 -20.85 -7.51 -5.40
N LEU A 135 -21.81 -8.43 -5.56
CA LEU A 135 -22.85 -8.30 -6.60
C LEU A 135 -23.66 -7.01 -6.41
N THR A 136 -24.05 -6.68 -5.18
CA THR A 136 -24.76 -5.43 -4.87
C THR A 136 -23.90 -4.21 -5.23
N MET A 137 -22.61 -4.19 -4.88
CA MET A 137 -21.71 -3.09 -5.25
C MET A 137 -21.60 -2.92 -6.77
N LEU A 138 -21.49 -4.01 -7.53
CA LEU A 138 -21.45 -3.96 -8.99
C LEU A 138 -22.75 -3.37 -9.57
N LYS A 139 -23.91 -3.76 -9.02
CA LYS A 139 -25.21 -3.21 -9.42
C LYS A 139 -25.33 -1.72 -9.09
N THR A 140 -24.85 -1.29 -7.92
CA THR A 140 -24.83 0.14 -7.53
C THR A 140 -23.96 0.96 -8.48
N ASN A 141 -22.77 0.45 -8.85
CA ASN A 141 -21.87 1.09 -9.81
C ASN A 141 -22.49 1.21 -11.21
N LEU A 142 -23.29 0.21 -11.62
CA LEU A 142 -23.99 0.25 -12.91
C LEU A 142 -24.99 1.42 -13.01
N THR A 143 -25.66 1.77 -11.91
CA THR A 143 -26.75 2.76 -11.90
C THR A 143 -26.33 4.15 -11.43
N THR A 144 -25.12 4.31 -10.90
CA THR A 144 -24.67 5.55 -10.25
C THR A 144 -23.41 6.09 -10.94
N PRO A 145 -23.53 6.71 -12.14
CA PRO A 145 -22.37 7.26 -12.82
C PRO A 145 -21.84 8.48 -12.05
N LEU A 146 -20.66 8.35 -11.47
CA LEU A 146 -19.98 9.44 -10.74
C LEU A 146 -18.75 9.98 -11.49
N PHE A 147 -18.42 9.39 -12.64
CA PHE A 147 -17.36 9.86 -13.53
C PHE A 147 -17.63 11.33 -13.93
N ASN A 148 -16.61 12.18 -13.83
CA ASN A 148 -16.68 13.64 -14.03
C ASN A 148 -17.61 14.41 -13.06
N SER A 149 -18.07 13.80 -11.97
CA SER A 149 -18.82 14.56 -10.94
C SER A 149 -17.95 15.68 -10.34
N PRO A 150 -18.53 16.79 -9.86
CA PRO A 150 -17.76 17.87 -9.22
C PRO A 150 -16.89 17.39 -8.05
N LYS A 151 -17.38 16.40 -7.28
CA LYS A 151 -16.63 15.77 -6.19
C LYS A 151 -15.40 15.04 -6.73
N TYR A 152 -15.59 14.15 -7.71
CA TYR A 152 -14.50 13.40 -8.35
C TYR A 152 -13.46 14.33 -8.97
N THR A 153 -13.88 15.30 -9.78
CA THR A 153 -12.98 16.27 -10.43
C THR A 153 -12.19 17.06 -9.40
N ARG A 154 -12.81 17.51 -8.31
CA ARG A 154 -12.11 18.21 -7.22
C ARG A 154 -11.08 17.31 -6.54
N ILE A 155 -11.39 16.04 -6.31
CA ILE A 155 -10.44 15.11 -5.69
C ILE A 155 -9.19 14.98 -6.55
N LEU A 156 -9.36 14.76 -7.86
CA LEU A 156 -8.23 14.60 -8.78
C LEU A 156 -7.45 15.90 -9.02
N SER A 157 -8.13 17.04 -9.16
CA SER A 157 -7.49 18.29 -9.58
C SER A 157 -7.00 19.17 -8.42
N VAL A 158 -7.44 18.90 -7.19
CA VAL A 158 -7.11 19.72 -6.01
C VAL A 158 -6.63 18.86 -4.84
N VAL A 159 -7.42 17.88 -4.41
CA VAL A 159 -7.14 17.16 -3.16
C VAL A 159 -5.90 16.29 -3.27
N ILE A 160 -5.81 15.42 -4.27
CA ILE A 160 -4.63 14.55 -4.46
C ILE A 160 -3.36 15.39 -4.70
N PRO A 161 -3.32 16.39 -5.59
CA PRO A 161 -2.14 17.22 -5.77
C PRO A 161 -1.68 17.93 -4.49
N GLN A 162 -2.61 18.45 -3.69
CA GLN A 162 -2.28 19.11 -2.42
C GLN A 162 -1.69 18.12 -1.42
N LEU A 163 -2.34 16.97 -1.23
CA LEU A 163 -1.85 15.94 -0.30
C LEU A 163 -0.49 15.39 -0.73
N ARG A 164 -0.26 15.18 -2.03
CA ARG A 164 1.07 14.82 -2.56
C ARG A 164 2.11 15.86 -2.17
N ALA A 165 1.85 17.15 -2.44
CA ALA A 165 2.78 18.22 -2.11
C ALA A 165 3.06 18.32 -0.60
N ASP A 166 2.05 18.12 0.24
CA ASP A 166 2.19 18.11 1.69
C ASP A 166 3.07 16.95 2.16
N LEU A 167 2.84 15.72 1.65
CA LEU A 167 3.63 14.54 2.00
C LEU A 167 5.09 14.69 1.53
N GLU A 168 5.31 15.19 0.31
CA GLU A 168 6.66 15.50 -0.17
C GLU A 168 7.35 16.53 0.71
N SER A 169 6.63 17.57 1.13
CA SER A 169 7.16 18.62 1.99
C SER A 169 7.59 18.06 3.35
N ILE A 170 6.82 17.16 3.96
CA ILE A 170 7.18 16.47 5.21
C ILE A 170 8.48 15.68 5.02
N ILE A 171 8.59 14.90 3.94
CA ILE A 171 9.78 14.08 3.64
C ILE A 171 11.00 14.97 3.37
N LYS A 172 10.86 16.00 2.53
CA LYS A 172 11.96 16.87 2.09
C LYS A 172 12.45 17.80 3.20
N SER A 173 11.54 18.43 3.96
CA SER A 173 11.89 19.42 4.99
C SER A 173 12.71 18.83 6.15
N GLN A 174 12.54 17.54 6.42
CA GLN A 174 13.31 16.84 7.44
C GLN A 174 14.45 16.00 6.86
N HIS A 175 14.68 16.09 5.55
CA HIS A 175 15.67 15.31 4.81
C HIS A 175 15.54 13.81 5.07
N LEU A 176 14.32 13.28 5.03
CA LEU A 176 14.06 11.86 5.28
C LEU A 176 14.42 11.04 4.05
N THR A 177 15.06 9.90 4.28
CA THR A 177 15.27 8.84 3.29
C THR A 177 13.95 8.15 2.96
N ALA A 178 13.14 7.85 3.99
CA ALA A 178 11.82 7.25 3.85
C ALA A 178 10.98 7.50 5.12
N LEU A 179 9.67 7.35 5.00
CA LEU A 179 8.77 7.14 6.14
C LEU A 179 8.69 5.64 6.46
N MET A 180 8.61 5.27 7.73
CA MET A 180 8.34 3.92 8.22
C MET A 180 7.03 3.91 9.00
N MET A 181 6.21 2.88 8.76
CA MET A 181 4.94 2.64 9.45
C MET A 181 4.61 1.14 9.45
N PRO A 182 3.75 0.65 10.37
CA PRO A 182 3.22 -0.70 10.23
C PRO A 182 2.47 -0.84 8.90
N THR A 183 2.57 -2.00 8.25
CA THR A 183 1.84 -2.24 6.99
C THR A 183 0.33 -2.32 7.23
N ILE A 184 -0.08 -2.85 8.38
CA ILE A 184 -1.45 -2.96 8.86
C ILE A 184 -1.39 -2.71 10.38
N CYS A 185 -2.38 -2.03 10.96
CA CYS A 185 -2.42 -1.72 12.38
C CYS A 185 -2.70 -2.94 13.28
N CYS A 186 -3.18 -4.05 12.70
CA CYS A 186 -3.56 -5.28 13.39
C CYS A 186 -3.13 -6.51 12.59
N PRO A 187 -2.81 -7.65 13.25
CA PRO A 187 -2.61 -8.93 12.56
C PRO A 187 -3.87 -9.36 11.81
N ALA A 188 -3.74 -10.33 10.91
CA ALA A 188 -4.87 -10.88 10.18
C ALA A 188 -5.94 -11.41 11.15
N SER A 189 -7.20 -11.02 10.94
CA SER A 189 -8.34 -11.53 11.71
C SER A 189 -8.65 -12.99 11.36
N SER A 190 -9.43 -13.65 12.22
CA SER A 190 -10.03 -14.94 11.89
C SER A 190 -10.86 -14.83 10.61
N ARG A 191 -10.91 -15.91 9.84
CA ARG A 191 -11.78 -15.95 8.66
C ARG A 191 -13.24 -15.72 9.07
N PHE A 192 -13.98 -15.02 8.22
CA PHE A 192 -15.38 -14.67 8.46
C PHE A 192 -16.32 -15.88 8.61
N ASP A 193 -15.91 -17.06 8.12
CA ASP A 193 -16.66 -18.32 8.19
C ASP A 193 -16.30 -19.15 9.43
N GLN A 194 -15.37 -18.67 10.25
CA GLN A 194 -15.02 -19.29 11.53
C GLN A 194 -15.62 -18.51 12.69
N GLN A 195 -15.75 -19.20 13.83
CA GLN A 195 -16.08 -18.51 15.08
C GLN A 195 -15.02 -17.44 15.35
N PRO A 196 -15.42 -16.21 15.72
CA PRO A 196 -14.47 -15.18 16.08
C PRO A 196 -13.52 -15.71 17.16
N ASP A 197 -12.22 -15.56 16.94
CA ASP A 197 -11.24 -15.89 17.97
C ASP A 197 -11.40 -14.89 19.13
N PRO A 198 -11.83 -15.34 20.33
CA PRO A 198 -12.05 -14.43 21.46
C PRO A 198 -10.74 -13.81 21.97
N THR A 199 -9.59 -14.31 21.52
CA THR A 199 -8.26 -13.76 21.84
C THR A 199 -7.77 -12.75 20.81
N TYR A 200 -8.48 -12.57 19.69
CA TYR A 200 -8.12 -11.55 18.69
C TYR A 200 -8.34 -10.14 19.26
N VAL A 201 -7.33 -9.30 19.10
CA VAL A 201 -7.33 -7.91 19.57
C VAL A 201 -7.07 -6.99 18.39
N CYS A 202 -8.01 -6.09 18.11
CA CYS A 202 -7.81 -4.94 17.23
C CYS A 202 -8.70 -3.79 17.68
N HIS A 203 -8.09 -2.65 17.98
CA HIS A 203 -8.76 -1.44 18.47
C HIS A 203 -8.94 -0.37 17.39
N MET A 204 -8.70 -0.73 16.13
CA MET A 204 -8.91 0.14 14.97
C MET A 204 -10.13 -0.33 14.20
N ASP A 205 -11.02 0.60 13.84
CA ASP A 205 -12.16 0.30 12.96
C ASP A 205 -11.67 -0.12 11.56
N ASP A 206 -10.62 0.56 11.07
CA ASP A 206 -9.96 0.24 9.82
C ASP A 206 -8.47 -0.01 10.08
N PRO A 207 -8.01 -1.27 10.05
CA PRO A 207 -6.61 -1.60 10.27
C PRO A 207 -5.74 -1.39 9.02
N ASP A 208 -6.33 -1.15 7.84
CA ASP A 208 -5.63 -1.00 6.56
C ASP A 208 -5.22 0.45 6.25
N VAL A 209 -5.60 1.40 7.11
CA VAL A 209 -5.33 2.85 6.96
C VAL A 209 -3.90 3.19 6.51
N PRO A 210 -2.82 2.58 7.05
CA PRO A 210 -1.46 2.90 6.61
C PRO A 210 -1.23 2.60 5.11
N LYS A 211 -1.85 1.54 4.56
CA LYS A 211 -1.66 1.11 3.18
C LYS A 211 -2.22 2.12 2.17
N TYR A 212 -3.24 2.86 2.56
CA TYR A 212 -3.92 3.78 1.66
C TYR A 212 -3.05 4.95 1.23
N ILE A 213 -2.02 5.31 2.01
CA ILE A 213 -1.16 6.45 1.70
C ILE A 213 -0.47 6.28 0.34
N ALA A 214 0.25 5.17 0.16
CA ALA A 214 0.96 4.91 -1.10
C ALA A 214 0.01 4.84 -2.30
N GLY A 215 -1.13 4.15 -2.14
CA GLY A 215 -2.14 4.01 -3.20
C GLY A 215 -2.80 5.33 -3.58
N ALA A 216 -3.17 6.16 -2.59
CA ALA A 216 -3.79 7.45 -2.85
C ALA A 216 -2.80 8.47 -3.44
N MET A 217 -1.56 8.45 -2.96
CA MET A 217 -0.55 9.44 -3.36
C MET A 217 0.27 8.99 -4.57
N GLY A 218 0.25 7.72 -4.95
CA GLY A 218 1.11 7.19 -6.03
C GLY A 218 2.60 7.23 -5.67
N PHE A 219 2.95 7.08 -4.39
CA PHE A 219 4.34 7.07 -3.92
C PHE A 219 4.83 5.63 -3.80
N PRO A 220 6.11 5.35 -4.04
CA PRO A 220 6.63 4.00 -3.90
C PRO A 220 6.62 3.58 -2.43
N GLN A 221 6.13 2.36 -2.19
CA GLN A 221 6.13 1.72 -0.88
C GLN A 221 6.61 0.28 -1.00
N ILE A 222 7.42 -0.15 -0.05
CA ILE A 222 7.86 -1.54 0.08
C ILE A 222 7.62 -2.04 1.51
N THR A 223 7.04 -3.22 1.63
CA THR A 223 6.83 -3.89 2.91
C THR A 223 7.91 -4.95 3.11
N VAL A 224 8.53 -4.94 4.29
CA VAL A 224 9.48 -5.98 4.74
C VAL A 224 8.88 -6.69 5.95
N PRO A 225 8.87 -8.03 6.00
CA PRO A 225 8.52 -8.76 7.21
C PRO A 225 9.42 -8.33 8.38
N ALA A 226 8.81 -7.99 9.52
CA ALA A 226 9.53 -7.47 10.67
C ALA A 226 9.56 -8.44 11.84
N SER A 227 8.42 -9.00 12.22
CA SER A 227 8.33 -10.01 13.28
C SER A 227 7.04 -10.80 13.16
N ILE A 228 6.71 -11.56 14.21
CA ILE A 228 5.44 -12.25 14.36
C ILE A 228 4.66 -11.66 15.55
N ALA A 229 3.35 -11.62 15.39
CA ALA A 229 2.39 -11.44 16.46
C ALA A 229 1.96 -12.79 17.05
N THR A 230 1.20 -12.73 18.14
CA THR A 230 0.49 -13.88 18.71
C THR A 230 -0.27 -14.65 17.62
N GLY A 231 -0.27 -15.98 17.72
CA GLY A 231 -0.88 -16.84 16.71
C GLY A 231 0.00 -17.11 15.48
N ASN A 232 1.30 -16.77 15.54
CA ASN A 232 2.26 -16.96 14.44
C ASN A 232 1.87 -16.19 13.16
N LEU A 233 1.29 -14.99 13.35
CA LEU A 233 0.86 -14.11 12.28
C LEU A 233 1.98 -13.11 11.96
N SER A 234 2.33 -12.95 10.69
CA SER A 234 3.39 -12.02 10.28
C SER A 234 2.98 -10.56 10.49
N VAL A 235 3.88 -9.77 11.04
CA VAL A 235 3.78 -8.31 11.09
C VAL A 235 4.87 -7.72 10.18
N GLY A 236 4.46 -6.87 9.25
CA GLY A 236 5.36 -6.21 8.30
C GLY A 236 5.47 -4.71 8.56
N MET A 237 6.65 -4.15 8.30
CA MET A 237 6.89 -2.70 8.28
C MET A 237 6.97 -2.22 6.84
N SER A 238 6.23 -1.16 6.54
CA SER A 238 6.26 -0.47 5.24
C SER A 238 7.21 0.70 5.29
N PHE A 239 8.04 0.82 4.26
CA PHE A 239 8.83 2.01 3.97
C PHE A 239 8.23 2.73 2.76
N LEU A 240 8.00 4.03 2.88
CA LEU A 240 7.43 4.88 1.82
C LEU A 240 8.44 5.97 1.44
N GLY A 241 8.74 6.05 0.15
CA GLY A 241 9.71 6.99 -0.42
C GLY A 241 9.05 8.13 -1.22
N LEU A 242 9.87 9.03 -1.75
CA LEU A 242 9.41 10.02 -2.73
C LEU A 242 9.14 9.35 -4.09
N PRO A 243 8.33 9.97 -4.97
CA PRO A 243 8.18 9.49 -6.35
C PRO A 243 9.54 9.21 -7.01
N TYR A 244 9.65 8.05 -7.66
CA TYR A 244 10.86 7.59 -8.36
C TYR A 244 12.09 7.33 -7.46
N SER A 245 11.89 7.13 -6.16
CA SER A 245 12.97 6.79 -5.22
C SER A 245 13.11 5.29 -4.97
N GLU A 246 12.61 4.42 -5.86
CA GLU A 246 12.53 2.96 -5.65
C GLU A 246 13.91 2.36 -5.41
N LYS A 247 14.96 2.85 -6.09
CA LYS A 247 16.34 2.38 -5.86
C LYS A 247 16.75 2.52 -4.39
N CYS A 248 16.61 3.73 -3.85
CA CYS A 248 16.97 4.01 -2.46
C CYS A 248 16.06 3.23 -1.50
N LEU A 249 14.77 3.12 -1.84
CA LEU A 249 13.80 2.41 -1.02
C LEU A 249 14.08 0.89 -0.96
N ILE A 250 14.46 0.28 -2.09
CA ILE A 250 14.84 -1.13 -2.18
C ILE A 250 16.16 -1.40 -1.44
N GLU A 251 17.15 -0.52 -1.57
CA GLU A 251 18.40 -0.60 -0.81
C GLU A 251 18.13 -0.56 0.70
N LEU A 252 17.31 0.39 1.14
CA LEU A 252 16.90 0.53 2.54
C LEU A 252 16.18 -0.72 3.04
N ALA A 253 15.21 -1.21 2.29
CA ALA A 253 14.43 -2.39 2.63
C ALA A 253 15.30 -3.65 2.71
N TYR A 254 16.22 -3.81 1.76
CA TYR A 254 17.20 -4.90 1.78
C TYR A 254 18.09 -4.82 3.01
N ALA A 255 18.66 -3.65 3.31
CA ALA A 255 19.51 -3.47 4.47
C ALA A 255 18.75 -3.77 5.78
N PHE A 256 17.51 -3.30 5.90
CA PHE A 256 16.63 -3.61 7.02
C PHE A 256 16.35 -5.12 7.12
N GLU A 257 16.01 -5.78 6.03
CA GLU A 257 15.81 -7.24 5.98
C GLU A 257 17.04 -8.01 6.50
N GLN A 258 18.25 -7.61 6.08
CA GLN A 258 19.49 -8.29 6.46
C GLN A 258 19.80 -8.18 7.96
N VAL A 259 19.45 -7.05 8.60
CA VAL A 259 19.72 -6.85 10.03
C VAL A 259 18.60 -7.35 10.94
N HIS A 260 17.40 -7.55 10.40
CA HIS A 260 16.22 -7.94 11.15
C HIS A 260 15.96 -9.46 11.16
N ASN A 261 16.69 -10.23 10.33
CA ASN A 261 16.77 -11.70 10.30
C ASN A 261 15.46 -12.48 10.53
N MET A 262 14.40 -12.09 9.81
CA MET A 262 13.08 -12.73 9.90
C MET A 262 13.00 -14.16 9.32
N GLN A 263 14.05 -14.63 8.64
CA GLN A 263 14.11 -15.97 8.07
C GLN A 263 13.96 -17.09 9.11
N GLN A 264 14.13 -16.79 10.40
CA GLN A 264 13.92 -17.74 11.51
C GLN A 264 12.44 -18.00 11.82
N HIS A 265 11.51 -17.20 11.28
CA HIS A 265 10.08 -17.27 11.57
C HIS A 265 9.24 -17.65 10.35
N LEU A 266 9.83 -18.38 9.40
CA LEU A 266 9.10 -18.90 8.24
C LEU A 266 7.94 -19.78 8.71
N PRO A 267 6.76 -19.68 8.06
CA PRO A 267 5.64 -20.56 8.39
C PRO A 267 6.07 -22.02 8.19
N ARG A 268 5.75 -22.87 9.17
CA ARG A 268 6.12 -24.31 9.14
C ARG A 268 5.47 -25.07 7.99
N THR A 269 4.39 -24.52 7.45
CA THR A 269 3.63 -25.05 6.32
C THR A 269 3.26 -23.90 5.39
N THR A 270 3.45 -24.06 4.09
CA THR A 270 2.73 -23.26 3.10
C THR A 270 1.23 -23.62 3.15
N PRO A 271 0.32 -22.65 2.99
CA PRO A 271 -1.12 -22.89 2.87
C PRO A 271 -1.48 -23.88 1.76
#